data_AF-A0A7C2E280-F1
#
_entry.id   AF-A0A7C2E280-F1
#
_cell.length_a   1.000
_cell.length_b   1.000
_cell.length_c   1.000
_cell.angle_alpha   90.00
_cell.angle_beta   90.00
_cell.angle_gamma   90.00
#
_symmetry.space_group_name_H-M   'P 1'
#
loop_
_entity.id
_entity.type
_entity.pdbx_description
1 polymer ?
#
loop_
_entity_poly.entity_id
_entity_poly.type
_entity_poly.pdbx_seq_one_letter_code
_entity_poly.pdbx_strand_id
1 'polypeptide(L)'
;MEGIKVYDGSAAWPYVLQSEGEERERRIAELVSRMTLEDKVAQMHGSAGIADLAVMVIRYNLYPSKSGANKRLGIPPIRFTDGPRGVALGRSTCFPVSMARAATWDLELEERIASAMGIEARAQGSNFFGGVCINI
;
A
#
# COMPACT_ATOMS: atom_id res chain seq x y z
N MET A 1 21.63 12.85 2.00
CA MET A 1 20.94 11.61 2.43
C MET A 1 20.57 11.81 3.88
N GLU A 2 19.35 12.27 4.16
CA GLU A 2 18.88 12.36 5.55
C GLU A 2 18.54 10.96 6.04
N GLY A 3 19.23 10.54 7.11
CA GLY A 3 19.06 9.25 7.74
C GLY A 3 17.63 9.04 8.26
N ILE A 4 17.18 7.80 8.22
CA ILE A 4 15.92 7.35 8.79
C ILE A 4 15.94 7.69 10.29
N LYS A 5 15.14 8.67 10.70
CA LYS A 5 14.91 8.97 12.12
C LYS A 5 14.16 7.80 12.74
N VAL A 6 14.84 7.06 13.61
CA VAL A 6 14.23 6.05 14.48
C VAL A 6 13.49 6.79 15.59
N TYR A 7 12.16 6.64 15.63
CA TYR A 7 11.30 7.26 16.63
C TYR A 7 11.36 6.49 17.95
N ASP A 8 11.36 7.24 19.06
CA ASP A 8 11.46 6.74 20.43
C ASP A 8 10.23 5.91 20.82
N GLY A 9 10.50 4.75 21.39
CA GLY A 9 9.52 3.68 21.59
C GLY A 9 8.41 4.03 22.58
N SER A 10 7.18 3.85 22.12
CA SER A 10 6.06 3.24 22.87
C SER A 10 4.82 3.05 21.98
N ALA A 11 4.73 3.74 20.85
CA ALA A 11 3.70 3.53 19.82
C ALA A 11 4.27 3.58 18.39
N ALA A 12 5.44 2.97 18.16
CA ALA A 12 6.03 2.94 16.83
C ALA A 12 5.34 1.87 15.99
N TRP A 13 4.89 2.24 14.79
CA TRP A 13 4.25 1.36 13.80
C TRP A 13 4.92 -0.02 13.59
N PRO A 14 6.26 -0.17 13.65
CA PRO A 14 6.92 -1.48 13.59
C PRO A 14 6.43 -2.47 14.66
N TYR A 15 6.13 -1.99 15.87
CA TYR A 15 5.65 -2.81 16.97
C TYR A 15 4.21 -3.29 16.75
N VAL A 16 3.35 -2.46 16.15
CA VAL A 16 1.98 -2.87 15.78
C VAL A 16 2.02 -3.98 14.73
N LEU A 17 2.91 -3.85 13.73
CA LEU A 17 3.07 -4.83 12.65
C LEU A 17 3.66 -6.17 13.13
N GLN A 18 4.49 -6.16 14.18
CA GLN A 18 5.10 -7.37 14.75
C GLN A 18 4.20 -8.08 15.77
N SER A 19 3.18 -7.42 16.30
CA SER A 19 2.21 -8.02 17.22
C SER A 19 1.17 -8.84 16.48
N GLU A 20 0.58 -9.80 17.18
CA GLU A 20 -0.51 -10.65 16.67
C GLU A 20 -1.67 -10.73 17.68
N GLY A 21 -2.85 -11.13 17.20
CA GLY A 21 -4.03 -11.36 18.04
C GLY A 21 -4.41 -10.18 18.93
N GLU A 22 -4.76 -10.47 20.18
CA GLU A 22 -5.20 -9.48 21.18
C GLU A 22 -4.18 -8.38 21.45
N GLU A 23 -2.88 -8.68 21.36
CA GLU A 23 -1.83 -7.68 21.56
C GLU A 23 -1.82 -6.66 20.43
N ARG A 24 -2.05 -7.09 19.18
CA ARG A 24 -2.21 -6.17 18.05
C ARG A 24 -3.41 -5.25 18.26
N GLU A 25 -4.55 -5.81 18.63
CA GLU A 25 -5.78 -5.03 18.88
C GLU A 25 -5.60 -4.02 20.01
N ARG A 26 -4.93 -4.40 21.10
CA ARG A 26 -4.59 -3.49 22.20
C ARG A 26 -3.75 -2.30 21.74
N ARG A 27 -2.71 -2.56 20.93
CA ARG A 27 -1.84 -1.51 20.38
C ARG A 27 -2.55 -0.60 19.39
N ILE A 28 -3.43 -1.17 18.55
CA ILE A 28 -4.28 -0.38 17.64
C ILE A 28 -5.21 0.52 18.47
N ALA A 29 -5.87 -0.01 19.49
CA ALA A 29 -6.76 0.76 20.36
C ALA A 29 -6.02 1.90 21.07
N GLU A 30 -4.79 1.67 21.57
CA GLU A 30 -3.95 2.71 22.15
C GLU A 30 -3.57 3.79 21.11
N LEU A 31 -3.19 3.38 19.89
CA LEU A 31 -2.87 4.32 18.83
C LEU A 31 -4.06 5.19 18.44
N VAL A 32 -5.25 4.59 18.31
CA VAL A 32 -6.50 5.27 17.97
C VAL A 32 -7.00 6.18 19.11
N SER A 33 -6.77 5.81 20.38
CA SER A 33 -7.14 6.67 21.51
C SER A 33 -6.32 7.96 21.58
N ARG A 34 -5.10 7.94 21.00
CA ARG A 34 -4.20 9.10 20.88
C ARG A 34 -4.47 9.97 19.66
N MET A 35 -5.41 9.59 18.78
CA MET A 35 -5.79 10.36 17.59
C MET A 35 -6.83 11.45 17.92
N THR A 36 -6.65 12.64 17.35
CA THR A 36 -7.74 13.63 17.30
C THR A 36 -8.81 13.21 16.29
N LEU A 37 -9.91 13.97 16.22
CA LEU A 37 -10.92 13.74 15.18
C LEU A 37 -10.33 13.95 13.78
N GLU A 38 -9.51 14.98 13.61
CA GLU A 38 -8.83 15.31 12.36
C GLU A 38 -7.87 14.20 11.93
N ASP A 39 -7.10 13.65 12.87
CA ASP A 39 -6.22 12.50 12.59
C ASP A 39 -7.05 11.30 12.07
N LYS A 40 -8.19 11.01 12.71
CA LYS A 40 -9.08 9.90 12.30
C LYS A 40 -9.64 10.15 10.91
N VAL A 41 -10.15 11.35 10.64
CA VAL A 41 -10.64 11.72 9.30
C VAL A 41 -9.53 11.58 8.26
N ALA A 42 -8.31 12.03 8.58
CA ALA A 42 -7.15 11.93 7.68
C ALA A 42 -6.73 10.48 7.37
N GLN A 43 -7.07 9.50 8.21
CA GLN A 43 -6.86 8.07 7.91
C GLN A 43 -7.90 7.51 6.92
N MET A 44 -9.03 8.19 6.69
CA MET A 44 -10.18 7.67 5.96
C MET A 44 -10.28 8.16 4.51
N HIS A 45 -9.34 8.97 4.03
CA HIS A 45 -9.34 9.48 2.66
C HIS A 45 -7.95 9.54 2.04
N GLY A 46 -7.88 9.59 0.71
CA GLY A 46 -6.62 9.77 -0.02
C GLY A 46 -5.98 11.13 0.24
N SER A 47 -4.65 11.20 0.17
CA SER A 47 -3.89 12.43 0.43
C SER A 47 -3.47 13.19 -0.84
N ALA A 48 -4.14 12.96 -1.96
CA ALA A 48 -3.79 13.56 -3.25
C ALA A 48 -4.10 15.06 -3.27
N GLY A 49 -3.08 15.88 -3.55
CA GLY A 49 -3.23 17.30 -3.80
C GLY A 49 -3.45 17.63 -5.27
N ILE A 50 -3.60 18.93 -5.58
CA ILE A 50 -3.77 19.43 -6.96
C ILE A 50 -2.57 19.04 -7.85
N ALA A 51 -1.35 19.06 -7.29
CA ALA A 51 -0.16 18.66 -8.02
C ALA A 51 -0.17 17.16 -8.37
N ASP A 52 -0.59 16.30 -7.44
CA ASP A 52 -0.74 14.87 -7.68
C ASP A 52 -1.80 14.61 -8.76
N LEU A 53 -2.90 15.37 -8.73
CA LEU A 53 -3.95 15.30 -9.75
C LEU A 53 -3.43 15.72 -11.13
N ALA A 54 -2.68 16.82 -11.21
CA ALA A 54 -2.07 17.26 -12.47
C ALA A 54 -1.11 16.21 -13.05
N VAL A 55 -0.30 15.58 -12.19
CA VAL A 55 0.57 14.45 -12.59
C VAL A 55 -0.28 13.27 -13.07
N MET A 56 -1.37 12.93 -12.38
CA MET A 56 -2.25 11.83 -12.74
C MET A 56 -2.88 12.00 -14.12
N VAL A 57 -3.25 13.23 -14.49
CA VAL A 57 -3.79 13.57 -15.82
C VAL A 57 -2.74 13.33 -16.92
N ILE A 58 -1.46 13.62 -16.64
CA ILE A 58 -0.37 13.40 -17.61
C ILE A 58 -0.03 11.91 -17.69
N ARG A 59 0.09 11.25 -16.54
CA ARG A 59 0.45 9.84 -16.43
C ARG A 59 -0.10 9.22 -15.16
N TYR A 60 -1.08 8.34 -15.33
CA TYR A 60 -1.62 7.52 -14.26
C TYR A 60 -0.55 6.62 -13.65
N ASN A 61 -0.56 6.48 -12.32
CA ASN A 61 0.41 5.70 -11.53
C ASN A 61 1.87 5.97 -11.93
N LEU A 62 2.24 7.24 -12.08
CA LEU A 62 3.65 7.59 -12.24
C LEU A 62 4.46 7.22 -10.98
N TYR A 63 3.85 7.39 -9.81
CA TYR A 63 4.37 7.00 -8.50
C TYR A 63 3.23 6.40 -7.67
N PRO A 64 3.51 5.63 -6.61
CA PRO A 64 2.47 5.12 -5.72
C PRO A 64 1.65 6.23 -5.06
N SER A 65 0.32 6.12 -5.12
CA SER A 65 -0.60 7.06 -4.48
C SER A 65 -0.53 6.89 -2.96
N LYS A 66 -0.24 7.99 -2.25
CA LYS A 66 -0.06 7.98 -0.79
C LYS A 66 -1.36 8.30 -0.06
N SER A 67 -1.58 7.62 1.06
CA SER A 67 -2.72 7.87 1.94
C SER A 67 -2.40 7.56 3.41
N GLY A 68 -3.05 8.25 4.34
CA GLY A 68 -3.07 7.89 5.77
C GLY A 68 -1.76 8.09 6.53
N ALA A 69 -0.80 8.89 6.03
CA ALA A 69 0.40 9.20 6.82
C ALA A 69 0.05 10.06 8.05
N ASN A 70 0.56 9.69 9.23
CA ASN A 70 0.51 10.53 10.43
C ASN A 70 1.91 10.63 11.06
N LYS A 71 2.58 11.76 10.84
CA LYS A 71 3.96 11.98 11.36
C LYS A 71 4.00 12.06 12.89
N ARG A 72 2.97 12.62 13.53
CA ARG A 72 2.90 12.81 14.98
C ARG A 72 2.80 11.47 15.71
N LEU A 73 2.06 10.53 15.13
CA LEU A 73 1.87 9.18 15.66
C LEU A 73 2.79 8.13 15.02
N GLY A 74 3.71 8.52 14.13
CA GLY A 74 4.62 7.59 13.46
C GLY A 74 3.96 6.60 12.50
N ILE A 75 2.76 6.90 11.99
CA ILE A 75 2.03 6.05 11.04
C ILE A 75 2.55 6.32 9.60
N PRO A 76 3.14 5.34 8.91
CA PRO A 76 3.59 5.51 7.54
C PRO A 76 2.40 5.49 6.57
N PRO A 77 2.54 6.09 5.38
CA PRO A 77 1.47 6.04 4.39
C PRO A 77 1.31 4.64 3.80
N ILE A 78 0.06 4.33 3.45
CA ILE A 78 -0.27 3.39 2.39
C ILE A 78 0.25 3.99 1.07
N ARG A 79 0.86 3.16 0.24
CA ARG A 79 1.41 3.48 -1.08
C ARG A 79 0.78 2.54 -2.09
N PHE A 80 -0.36 3.00 -2.62
CA PHE A 80 -1.23 2.27 -3.53
C PHE A 80 -0.65 2.24 -4.95
N THR A 81 -0.76 1.08 -5.61
CA THR A 81 -0.64 0.94 -7.06
C THR A 81 -1.76 0.07 -7.59
N ASP A 82 -2.22 0.38 -8.80
CA ASP A 82 -3.22 -0.39 -9.52
C ASP A 82 -2.61 -1.60 -10.27
N GLY A 83 -3.47 -2.46 -10.82
CA GLY A 83 -3.16 -3.55 -11.74
C GLY A 83 -4.45 -4.11 -12.36
N PRO A 84 -4.41 -4.64 -13.58
CA PRO A 84 -4.93 -6.01 -13.66
C PRO A 84 -3.99 -6.97 -14.40
N ARG A 85 -2.97 -6.40 -15.07
CA ARG A 85 -1.98 -7.10 -15.90
C ARG A 85 -0.57 -7.03 -15.34
N GLY A 86 -0.43 -6.86 -14.04
CA GLY A 86 0.84 -6.54 -13.37
C GLY A 86 0.76 -5.22 -12.62
N VAL A 87 1.88 -4.82 -12.02
CA VAL A 87 2.00 -3.57 -11.28
C VAL A 87 1.94 -2.40 -12.25
N ALA A 88 1.01 -1.46 -12.07
CA ALA A 88 0.85 -0.30 -12.95
C ALA A 88 1.87 0.82 -12.70
N LEU A 89 3.12 0.50 -12.34
CA LEU A 89 4.19 1.46 -12.09
C LEU A 89 5.35 1.28 -13.07
N GLY A 90 6.05 2.38 -13.35
CA GLY A 90 7.38 2.37 -13.97
C GLY A 90 7.49 1.48 -15.21
N ARG A 91 8.36 0.47 -15.12
CA ARG A 91 8.65 -0.52 -16.18
C ARG A 91 8.42 -1.94 -15.64
N SER A 92 7.23 -2.18 -15.13
CA SER A 92 6.82 -3.48 -14.57
C SER A 92 6.49 -4.49 -15.66
N THR A 93 6.53 -5.78 -15.32
CA THR A 93 6.17 -6.87 -16.24
C THR A 93 4.69 -6.79 -16.61
N CYS A 94 4.39 -6.95 -17.90
CA CYS A 94 3.02 -7.02 -18.39
C CYS A 94 2.60 -8.49 -18.58
N PHE A 95 1.78 -8.98 -17.65
CA PHE A 95 1.20 -10.32 -17.70
C PHE A 95 -0.05 -10.37 -18.58
N PRO A 96 -0.50 -11.57 -18.99
CA PRO A 96 -1.82 -11.73 -19.60
C PRO A 96 -2.94 -11.19 -18.68
N VAL A 97 -4.07 -10.80 -19.27
CA VAL A 97 -5.26 -10.40 -18.51
C VAL A 97 -5.72 -11.52 -17.58
N SER A 98 -6.43 -11.16 -16.50
CA SER A 98 -6.93 -12.10 -15.49
C SER A 98 -7.68 -13.28 -16.08
N MET A 99 -8.56 -13.08 -17.07
CA MET A 99 -9.28 -14.17 -17.74
C MET A 99 -8.36 -15.13 -18.49
N ALA A 100 -7.30 -14.63 -19.13
CA ALA A 100 -6.32 -15.48 -19.82
C ALA A 100 -5.45 -16.27 -18.83
N ARG A 101 -5.11 -15.68 -17.68
CA ARG A 101 -4.44 -16.38 -16.58
C ARG A 101 -5.34 -17.45 -15.99
N ALA A 102 -6.61 -17.14 -15.75
CA ALA A 102 -7.60 -18.10 -15.25
C ALA A 102 -7.80 -19.29 -16.20
N ALA A 103 -7.72 -19.07 -17.52
CA ALA A 103 -7.81 -20.14 -18.52
C ALA A 103 -6.70 -21.21 -18.42
N THR A 104 -5.62 -20.95 -17.68
CA THR A 104 -4.55 -21.94 -17.44
C THR A 104 -4.94 -22.99 -16.40
N TRP A 105 -5.88 -22.67 -15.50
CA TRP A 105 -6.23 -23.50 -14.34
C TRP A 105 -5.01 -23.89 -13.46
N ASP A 106 -3.96 -23.08 -13.47
CA ASP A 106 -2.71 -23.34 -12.76
C ASP A 106 -2.54 -22.38 -11.58
N LEU A 107 -2.79 -22.88 -10.37
CA LEU A 107 -2.68 -22.11 -9.13
C LEU A 107 -1.22 -21.76 -8.81
N GLU A 108 -0.27 -22.66 -9.09
CA GLU A 108 1.16 -22.43 -8.84
C GLU A 108 1.73 -21.37 -9.78
N LEU A 109 1.28 -21.34 -11.04
CA LEU A 109 1.59 -20.25 -11.95
C LEU A 109 1.05 -18.92 -11.45
N GLU A 110 -0.19 -18.89 -10.97
CA GLU A 110 -0.79 -17.67 -10.44
C GLU A 110 -0.06 -17.14 -9.20
N GLU A 111 0.35 -18.03 -8.29
CA GLU A 111 1.19 -17.67 -7.13
C GLU A 111 2.55 -17.10 -7.56
N ARG A 112 3.20 -17.69 -8.57
CA ARG A 112 4.47 -17.16 -9.10
C ARG A 112 4.30 -15.79 -9.73
N ILE A 113 3.20 -15.56 -10.47
CA ILE A 113 2.88 -14.25 -11.02
C ILE A 113 2.67 -13.24 -9.89
N ALA A 114 1.90 -13.59 -8.86
CA ALA A 114 1.66 -12.73 -7.70
C ALA A 114 2.96 -12.39 -6.95
N SER A 115 3.86 -13.36 -6.80
CA SER A 115 5.19 -13.15 -6.21
C SER A 115 6.02 -12.16 -7.01
N ALA A 116 6.06 -12.29 -8.34
CA ALA A 116 6.73 -11.34 -9.22
C ALA A 116 6.14 -9.93 -9.09
N MET A 117 4.81 -9.80 -9.11
CA MET A 117 4.13 -8.51 -8.89
C MET A 117 4.49 -7.91 -7.52
N GLY A 118 4.52 -8.71 -6.46
CA GLY A 118 4.88 -8.25 -5.11
C GLY A 118 6.32 -7.70 -5.03
N ILE A 119 7.27 -8.36 -5.70
CA ILE A 119 8.66 -7.91 -5.80
C ILE A 119 8.74 -6.59 -6.56
N GLU A 120 8.10 -6.50 -7.74
CA GLU A 120 8.10 -5.28 -8.56
C GLU A 120 7.43 -4.08 -7.86
N ALA A 121 6.33 -4.32 -7.15
CA ALA A 121 5.65 -3.30 -6.35
C ALA A 121 6.56 -2.75 -5.24
N ARG A 122 7.17 -3.65 -4.46
CA ARG A 122 8.08 -3.26 -3.36
C ARG A 122 9.32 -2.53 -3.87
N ALA A 123 9.91 -3.00 -4.98
CA ALA A 123 11.06 -2.35 -5.61
C ALA A 123 10.77 -0.90 -6.04
N GLN A 124 9.50 -0.61 -6.36
CA GLN A 124 9.03 0.73 -6.76
C GLN A 124 8.39 1.50 -5.61
N GLY A 125 8.50 1.01 -4.37
CA GLY A 125 8.04 1.69 -3.17
C GLY A 125 6.55 1.53 -2.87
N SER A 126 5.81 0.69 -3.59
CA SER A 126 4.43 0.35 -3.22
C SER A 126 4.37 -0.67 -2.09
N ASN A 127 3.34 -0.56 -1.26
CA ASN A 127 3.05 -1.51 -0.19
C ASN A 127 1.59 -1.98 -0.18
N PHE A 128 0.78 -1.50 -1.13
CA PHE A 128 -0.62 -1.88 -1.29
C PHE A 128 -0.96 -1.97 -2.78
N PHE A 129 -1.59 -3.08 -3.17
CA PHE A 129 -1.86 -3.42 -4.57
C PHE A 129 -3.36 -3.61 -4.78
N GLY A 130 -3.93 -2.84 -5.70
CA GLY A 130 -5.36 -2.85 -6.02
C GLY A 130 -5.72 -3.56 -7.31
N GLY A 131 -5.01 -4.63 -7.69
CA GLY A 131 -5.18 -5.22 -9.02
C GLY A 131 -5.82 -6.60 -9.10
N VAL A 132 -6.38 -7.09 -8.00
CA VAL A 132 -7.11 -8.37 -7.97
C VAL A 132 -8.57 -8.12 -8.34
N CYS A 133 -9.00 -8.62 -9.50
CA CYS A 133 -10.38 -8.49 -9.99
C CYS A 133 -11.12 -9.82 -9.82
N ILE A 134 -12.09 -9.88 -8.89
CA ILE A 134 -12.92 -11.06 -8.59
C ILE A 134 -14.40 -10.86 -8.95
N ASN A 135 -14.69 -9.91 -9.84
CA ASN A 135 -16.04 -9.68 -10.34
C ASN A 135 -16.52 -10.87 -11.21
N ILE A 136 -17.82 -11.17 -11.14
CA ILE A 136 -18.52 -12.23 -11.89
C ILE A 136 -19.48 -11.59 -12.88
#